data_AF-A0A2S6TLP5-F1
#
_entry.id   AF-A0A2S6TLP5-F1
#
_cell.length_a   1.000
_cell.length_b   1.000
_cell.length_c   1.000
_cell.angle_alpha   90.00
_cell.angle_beta   90.00
_cell.angle_gamma   90.00
#
_symmetry.space_group_name_H-M   'P 1'
#
loop_
_entity.id
_entity.type
_entity.pdbx_description
1 polymer ?
#
loop_
_entity_poly.entity_id
_entity_poly.type
_entity_poly.pdbx_seq_one_letter_code
_entity_poly.pdbx_strand_id
1 'polypeptide(L)' 'MFIEPPKAPVIGPQSTDGEIVELAQAATAGAESIGQITALQGTVTITRTDGTKVKASDGAPIFQGDVIETGSG' A
#
# COMPACT_ATOMS: atom_id res chain seq x y z
N MET A 1 29.65 30.55 25.57
CA MET A 1 29.04 29.56 24.66
C MET A 1 29.72 28.22 24.89
N PHE A 2 29.02 27.30 25.55
CA PHE A 2 29.35 25.88 25.61
C PHE A 2 28.03 25.17 25.28
N ILE A 3 27.99 24.51 24.13
CA ILE A 3 26.84 23.72 23.68
C ILE A 3 26.98 22.31 24.25
N GLU A 4 26.03 21.89 25.08
CA GLU A 4 25.98 20.54 25.64
C GLU A 4 25.77 19.50 24.52
N PRO A 5 26.40 18.31 24.60
CA PRO A 5 26.16 17.24 23.65
C PRO A 5 24.74 16.67 23.80
N PRO A 6 24.06 16.23 22.71
CA PRO A 6 22.73 15.66 22.81
C PRO A 6 22.77 14.36 23.63
N LYS A 7 22.03 14.31 24.74
CA LYS A 7 21.76 13.06 25.46
C LYS A 7 21.03 12.10 24.53
N ALA A 8 21.59 10.91 24.33
CA ALA A 8 20.91 9.82 23.63
C ALA A 8 19.56 9.52 24.31
N PRO A 9 18.48 9.28 23.55
CA PRO A 9 17.20 8.90 24.15
C PRO A 9 17.35 7.54 24.81
N VAL A 10 16.98 7.45 26.08
CA VAL A 10 16.87 6.19 26.82
C VAL A 10 15.71 5.42 26.23
N ILE A 11 15.99 4.47 25.33
CA ILE A 11 15.01 3.49 24.88
C ILE A 11 14.92 2.41 25.97
N GLY A 12 13.96 2.57 26.88
CA GLY A 12 13.48 1.48 27.74
C GLY A 12 12.86 0.35 26.88
N PRO A 13 12.44 -0.79 27.45
CA PRO A 13 11.86 -1.88 26.68
C PRO A 13 10.58 -1.39 26.01
N GLN A 14 10.73 -0.96 24.75
CA GLN A 14 9.66 -0.55 23.88
C GLN A 14 8.83 -1.80 23.59
N SER A 15 7.64 -1.84 24.17
CA SER A 15 6.59 -2.78 23.83
C SER A 15 6.48 -2.85 22.31
N THR A 16 6.69 -4.05 21.77
CA THR A 16 6.66 -4.41 20.34
C THR A 16 5.24 -4.35 19.78
N ASP A 17 4.60 -3.18 19.84
CA ASP A 17 3.24 -2.94 19.33
C ASP A 17 3.15 -1.60 18.58
N GLY A 18 4.27 -1.16 18.00
CA GLY A 18 4.34 0.03 17.12
C GLY A 18 4.77 -0.29 15.70
N GLU A 19 5.40 -1.44 15.46
CA GLU A 19 5.98 -1.77 14.16
C GLU A 19 4.93 -2.26 13.15
N ILE A 20 3.79 -2.79 13.59
CA ILE A 20 2.74 -3.28 12.68
C ILE A 20 1.97 -2.11 12.02
N VAL A 21 1.86 -0.96 12.69
CA VAL A 21 1.05 0.17 12.19
C VAL A 21 1.81 0.99 11.14
N GLU A 22 3.14 1.06 11.23
CA GLU A 22 3.95 1.88 10.31
C GLU A 22 4.07 1.25 8.91
N LEU A 23 3.90 -0.07 8.76
CA LEU A 23 3.86 -0.72 7.44
C LEU A 23 2.56 -0.43 6.66
N ALA A 24 1.47 -0.05 7.34
CA ALA A 24 0.20 0.28 6.68
C ALA A 24 0.15 1.72 6.15
N GLN A 25 0.97 2.64 6.70
CA GLN A 25 1.02 4.04 6.28
C GLN A 25 2.03 4.31 5.14
N ALA A 26 2.70 3.28 4.63
CA ALA A 26 3.37 3.33 3.33
C ALA A 26 2.38 3.22 2.16
N ALA A 27 1.10 3.59 2.37
CA ALA A 27 0.33 4.28 1.35
C ALA A 27 1.08 5.57 1.02
N THR A 28 2.15 5.42 0.25
CA THR A 28 2.66 6.43 -0.68
C THR A 28 1.43 7.17 -1.19
N ALA A 29 1.52 8.48 -1.39
CA ALA A 29 0.57 9.23 -2.19
C ALA A 29 0.57 8.67 -3.62
N GLY A 30 0.10 7.43 -3.77
CA GLY A 30 -0.16 6.69 -4.97
C GLY A 30 -1.47 7.20 -5.50
N ALA A 31 -1.57 7.19 -6.82
CA ALA A 31 -2.67 7.76 -7.58
C ALA A 31 -4.02 7.56 -6.85
N GLU A 32 -4.82 8.63 -6.78
CA GLU A 32 -6.16 8.51 -6.23
C GLU A 32 -6.94 7.44 -7.01
N SER A 33 -7.55 6.50 -6.29
CA SER A 33 -8.37 5.47 -6.92
C SER A 33 -9.55 6.11 -7.63
N ILE A 34 -9.68 5.84 -8.93
CA ILE A 34 -10.75 6.36 -9.79
C ILE A 34 -12.04 5.54 -9.69
N GLY A 35 -11.99 4.43 -8.95
CA GLY A 35 -13.14 3.56 -8.71
C GLY A 35 -12.71 2.26 -8.05
N GLN A 36 -13.66 1.33 -7.99
CA GLN A 36 -13.48 0.02 -7.37
C GLN A 36 -14.27 -1.05 -8.11
N ILE A 37 -13.82 -2.29 -8.04
CA ILE A 37 -14.53 -3.43 -8.61
C ILE A 37 -15.74 -3.76 -7.72
N THR A 38 -16.94 -3.79 -8.30
CA THR A 38 -18.17 -4.14 -7.57
C THR A 38 -18.58 -5.59 -7.73
N ALA A 39 -18.19 -6.23 -8.84
CA ALA A 39 -18.39 -7.63 -9.09
C ALA A 39 -17.30 -8.15 -10.03
N LEU A 40 -16.78 -9.34 -9.74
CA LEU A 40 -15.78 -10.04 -10.54
C LEU A 40 -16.24 -11.47 -10.83
N GLN A 41 -16.19 -11.86 -12.10
CA GLN A 41 -16.46 -13.23 -12.55
C GLN A 41 -15.29 -13.71 -13.40
N GLY A 42 -14.87 -14.97 -13.17
CA GLY A 42 -13.68 -15.53 -13.82
C GLY A 42 -12.38 -15.00 -13.20
N THR A 43 -11.34 -14.86 -14.01
CA THR A 43 -10.03 -14.39 -13.56
C THR A 43 -9.73 -13.02 -14.14
N VAL A 44 -9.41 -12.05 -13.30
CA VAL A 44 -9.01 -10.71 -13.73
C VAL A 44 -7.66 -10.37 -13.11
N THR A 45 -6.76 -9.84 -13.92
CA THR A 45 -5.44 -9.36 -13.51
C THR A 45 -5.32 -7.90 -13.87
N ILE A 46 -4.83 -7.09 -12.94
CA ILE A 46 -4.59 -5.67 -13.13
C ILE A 46 -3.08 -5.47 -13.21
N THR A 47 -2.61 -4.93 -14.33
CA THR A 47 -1.24 -4.44 -14.44
C THR A 47 -1.26 -2.95 -14.11
N ARG A 48 -0.62 -2.57 -13.00
CA ARG A 48 -0.48 -1.19 -12.55
C ARG A 48 0.53 -0.44 -13.41
N THR A 49 0.57 0.89 -13.28
CA THR A 49 1.48 1.76 -14.07
C THR A 49 2.96 1.53 -13.78
N ASP A 50 3.29 0.98 -12.62
CA ASP A 50 4.64 0.54 -12.24
C ASP A 50 5.02 -0.84 -12.84
N GLY A 51 4.12 -1.47 -13.58
CA GLY A 51 4.28 -2.80 -14.16
C GLY A 51 3.89 -3.95 -13.22
N THR A 52 3.52 -3.66 -11.97
CA THR A 52 3.09 -4.67 -11.00
C THR A 52 1.80 -5.32 -11.46
N LYS A 53 1.78 -6.66 -11.54
CA LYS A 53 0.57 -7.42 -11.81
C LYS A 53 -0.06 -7.91 -10.51
N VAL A 54 -1.32 -7.54 -10.29
CA VAL A 54 -2.11 -7.98 -9.13
C VAL A 54 -3.36 -8.71 -9.60
N LYS A 55 -3.72 -9.80 -8.94
CA LYS A 55 -5.02 -10.44 -9.18
C LYS A 55 -6.10 -9.54 -8.62
N ALA A 56 -7.11 -9.23 -9.44
CA ALA A 56 -8.25 -8.47 -9.00
C ALA A 56 -9.16 -9.28 -8.08
N SER A 57 -9.83 -8.57 -7.18
CA SER A 57 -10.83 -9.08 -6.26
C SER A 57 -12.00 -8.09 -6.19
N ASP A 58 -13.13 -8.54 -5.69
CA ASP A 58 -14.23 -7.62 -5.36
C ASP A 58 -13.74 -6.57 -4.35
N GLY A 59 -14.17 -5.32 -4.54
CA GLY A 59 -13.72 -4.16 -3.77
C GLY A 59 -12.31 -3.67 -4.10
N ALA A 60 -11.59 -4.29 -5.02
CA ALA A 60 -10.24 -3.83 -5.36
C ALA A 60 -10.27 -2.42 -5.97
N PRO A 61 -9.40 -1.50 -5.50
CA PRO A 61 -9.31 -0.15 -6.06
C PRO A 61 -8.68 -0.19 -7.45
N ILE A 62 -9.23 0.62 -8.34
CA ILE A 62 -8.72 0.87 -9.69
C ILE A 62 -8.09 2.26 -9.73
N PHE A 63 -6.91 2.34 -10.30
CA PHE A 63 -6.13 3.56 -10.42
C PHE A 63 -6.03 3.99 -11.88
N GLN A 64 -5.84 5.28 -12.11
CA GLN A 64 -5.61 5.82 -13.44
C GLN A 64 -4.39 5.16 -14.09
N GLY A 65 -4.55 4.63 -15.30
CA GLY A 65 -3.48 3.99 -16.05
C GLY A 65 -3.31 2.49 -15.80
N ASP A 66 -4.16 1.89 -14.95
CA ASP A 66 -4.25 0.44 -14.82
C ASP A 66 -4.68 -0.20 -16.16
N VAL A 67 -4.05 -1.31 -16.50
CA VAL A 67 -4.47 -2.19 -17.59
C VAL A 67 -5.15 -3.41 -17.01
N ILE A 68 -6.43 -3.61 -17.36
CA ILE A 68 -7.23 -4.73 -16.87
C ILE A 68 -7.26 -5.83 -17.93
N GLU A 69 -6.80 -7.01 -17.55
CA GLU A 69 -6.77 -8.21 -18.38
C GLU A 69 -7.73 -9.25 -17.79
N THR A 70 -8.73 -9.68 -18.56
CA THR A 70 -9.69 -10.71 -18.15
C THR A 70 -9.38 -12.03 -18.85
N GLY A 71 -9.28 -13.11 -18.08
CA GLY A 71 -9.20 -14.47 -18.58
C GLY A 71 -10.55 -15.18 -18.52
N SER A 72 -10.66 -16.28 -19.25
CA SER A 72 -11.83 -17.17 -19.20
C SER A 72 -12.09 -17.68 -17.78
N GLY A 73 -13.36 -17.78 -17.40
CA GLY A 73 -13.86 -18.37 -16.16
C GLY A 73 -14.73 -19.58 -16.46
#